data_AF-A0A0D5A277-F1
#
_entry.id   AF-A0A0D5A277-F1
#
_cell.length_a   1.000
_cell.length_b   1.000
_cell.length_c   1.000
_cell.angle_alpha   90.00
_cell.angle_beta   90.00
_cell.angle_gamma   90.00
#
_symmetry.space_group_name_H-M   'P 1'
#
loop_
_entity.id
_entity.type
_entity.pdbx_description
1 polymer ?
#
loop_
_entity_poly.entity_id
_entity_poly.type
_entity_poly.pdbx_seq_one_letter_code
_entity_poly.pdbx_strand_id
1 'polypeptide(L)'
;MGRTLTTEAWIAKARLIWGDKYDYSKVNYQNHNQRVIIGCPIHGFVSMIPRGHIKPIKGNNGCPECGRERLRNRFLITQEELIEDFKKVHGDKYDYSKVIFKNKKTKVIFICPKEGHGEWQDTPYFIFY
;
A
#
# COMPACT_ATOMS: atom_id res chain seq x y z
N MET A 1 -15.07 -8.77 -34.62
CA MET A 1 -16.01 -8.50 -33.51
C MET A 1 -15.34 -8.86 -32.19
N GLY A 2 -15.02 -7.87 -31.35
CA GLY A 2 -14.40 -8.12 -30.05
C GLY A 2 -15.40 -8.76 -29.09
N ARG A 3 -15.03 -9.87 -28.44
CA ARG A 3 -15.87 -10.53 -27.44
C ARG A 3 -16.03 -9.62 -26.22
N THR A 4 -17.20 -8.99 -26.07
CA THR A 4 -17.59 -8.31 -24.84
C THR A 4 -17.84 -9.38 -23.76
N LEU A 5 -17.21 -9.25 -22.59
CA LEU A 5 -17.52 -10.10 -21.44
C LEU A 5 -18.93 -9.78 -20.91
N THR A 6 -19.68 -10.81 -20.52
CA THR A 6 -20.92 -10.63 -19.74
C THR A 6 -20.60 -10.32 -18.28
N THR A 7 -21.61 -9.87 -17.53
CA THR A 7 -21.51 -9.63 -16.08
C THR A 7 -21.08 -10.89 -15.34
N GLU A 8 -21.68 -12.05 -15.64
CA GLU A 8 -21.42 -13.32 -14.98
C GLU A 8 -20.00 -13.79 -15.26
N ALA A 9 -19.55 -13.69 -16.51
CA ALA A 9 -18.20 -14.06 -16.90
C ALA A 9 -17.15 -13.13 -16.25
N TRP A 10 -17.48 -11.85 -16.05
CA TRP A 10 -16.63 -10.93 -15.32
C TRP A 10 -16.58 -11.23 -13.81
N ILE A 11 -17.73 -11.52 -13.18
CA ILE A 11 -17.82 -11.92 -11.77
C ILE A 11 -17.04 -13.22 -11.52
N ALA A 12 -17.15 -14.20 -12.41
CA ALA A 12 -16.38 -15.44 -12.33
C ALA A 12 -14.87 -15.15 -12.30
N LYS A 13 -14.37 -14.25 -13.18
CA LYS A 13 -12.97 -13.81 -13.15
C LYS A 13 -12.59 -13.09 -11.86
N ALA A 14 -13.49 -12.26 -11.32
CA ALA A 14 -13.25 -11.58 -10.06
C ALA A 14 -13.14 -12.58 -8.89
N ARG A 15 -14.00 -13.60 -8.85
CA ARG A 15 -13.96 -14.69 -7.86
C ARG A 15 -12.70 -15.55 -7.96
N LEU A 16 -12.15 -15.76 -9.15
CA LEU A 16 -10.86 -16.46 -9.29
C LEU A 16 -9.71 -15.73 -8.59
N ILE A 17 -9.83 -14.41 -8.39
CA ILE A 17 -8.78 -13.57 -7.78
C ILE A 17 -9.06 -13.34 -6.29
N TRP A 18 -10.33 -13.09 -5.95
CA TRP A 18 -10.73 -12.64 -4.61
C TRP A 18 -11.53 -13.66 -3.81
N GLY A 19 -11.86 -14.82 -4.39
CA GLY A 19 -12.82 -15.76 -3.82
C GLY A 19 -14.17 -15.07 -3.56
N ASP A 20 -14.75 -15.36 -2.40
CA ASP A 20 -16.04 -14.80 -1.95
C ASP A 20 -15.88 -13.55 -1.08
N LYS A 21 -14.73 -12.88 -1.14
CA LYS A 21 -14.43 -11.70 -0.31
C LYS A 21 -15.35 -10.50 -0.59
N TYR A 22 -15.82 -10.36 -1.83
CA TYR A 22 -16.61 -9.21 -2.28
C TYR A 22 -18.04 -9.61 -2.63
N ASP A 23 -18.98 -8.72 -2.34
CA ASP A 23 -20.36 -8.87 -2.77
C ASP A 23 -20.55 -8.27 -4.18
N TYR A 24 -20.96 -9.13 -5.11
CA TYR A 24 -21.23 -8.77 -6.51
C TYR A 24 -22.72 -8.60 -6.84
N SER A 25 -23.61 -8.62 -5.83
CA SER A 25 -25.07 -8.55 -5.98
C SER A 25 -25.59 -7.35 -6.77
N LYS A 26 -24.82 -6.24 -6.79
CA LYS A 26 -25.15 -4.99 -7.49
C LYS A 26 -24.30 -4.71 -8.72
N VAL A 27 -23.51 -5.69 -9.17
CA VAL A 27 -22.66 -5.49 -10.35
C VAL A 27 -23.51 -5.53 -11.61
N ASN A 28 -23.40 -4.47 -12.41
CA ASN A 28 -23.89 -4.43 -13.79
C ASN A 28 -22.72 -4.08 -14.71
N TYR A 29 -22.06 -5.10 -15.27
CA TYR A 29 -20.88 -4.90 -16.11
C TYR A 29 -21.30 -4.57 -17.54
N GLN A 30 -20.86 -3.41 -18.03
CA GLN A 30 -21.07 -3.00 -19.42
C GLN A 30 -19.79 -3.09 -20.24
N ASN A 31 -18.69 -2.58 -19.69
CA ASN A 31 -17.36 -2.66 -20.27
C ASN A 31 -16.29 -2.44 -19.19
N HIS A 32 -15.02 -2.56 -19.58
CA HIS A 32 -13.89 -2.55 -18.66
C HIS A 32 -13.56 -1.16 -18.06
N ASN A 33 -14.10 -0.07 -18.62
CA ASN A 33 -13.89 1.30 -18.19
C ASN A 33 -15.11 1.90 -17.46
N GLN A 34 -16.30 1.35 -17.66
CA GLN A 34 -17.50 1.79 -16.97
C GLN A 34 -17.49 1.32 -15.52
N ARG A 35 -17.74 2.23 -14.58
CA ARG A 35 -17.75 1.92 -13.15
C ARG A 35 -18.85 0.91 -12.80
N VAL A 36 -18.55 0.03 -11.86
CA VAL A 36 -19.48 -0.93 -11.25
C VAL A 36 -19.52 -0.72 -9.74
N ILE A 37 -20.60 -1.18 -9.11
CA ILE A 37 -20.78 -1.16 -7.66
C ILE A 37 -20.46 -2.55 -7.12
N ILE A 38 -19.51 -2.64 -6.18
CA ILE A 38 -19.09 -3.89 -5.54
C ILE A 38 -19.07 -3.68 -4.03
N GLY A 39 -19.60 -4.65 -3.28
CA GLY A 39 -19.57 -4.63 -1.82
C GLY A 39 -18.22 -5.08 -1.28
N CYS A 40 -17.52 -4.17 -0.61
CA CYS A 40 -16.35 -4.45 0.20
C CYS A 40 -16.79 -4.80 1.63
N PRO A 41 -16.18 -5.81 2.29
CA PRO A 41 -16.54 -6.19 3.66
C PRO A 41 -16.21 -5.12 4.70
N ILE A 42 -15.35 -4.15 4.38
CA ILE A 42 -14.91 -3.08 5.30
C ILE A 42 -15.63 -1.77 4.97
N HIS A 43 -15.72 -1.43 3.69
CA HIS A 43 -16.20 -0.11 3.22
C HIS A 43 -17.62 -0.14 2.63
N GLY A 44 -18.30 -1.29 2.64
CA GLY A 44 -19.61 -1.44 2.02
C GLY A 44 -19.56 -1.32 0.50
N PHE A 45 -20.66 -0.87 -0.12
CA PHE A 45 -20.76 -0.76 -1.57
C PHE A 45 -19.95 0.42 -2.11
N VAL A 46 -18.93 0.12 -2.91
CA VAL A 46 -18.01 1.10 -3.48
C VAL A 46 -18.06 1.09 -5.01
N SER A 47 -17.97 2.28 -5.61
CA SER A 47 -17.92 2.45 -7.06
C SER A 47 -16.47 2.35 -7.55
N MET A 48 -16.18 1.41 -8.46
CA MET A 48 -14.83 1.20 -8.98
C MET A 48 -14.79 0.74 -10.44
N ILE A 49 -13.61 0.81 -11.06
CA ILE A 49 -13.41 0.39 -12.44
C ILE A 49 -13.19 -1.14 -12.50
N PRO A 50 -13.98 -1.89 -13.29
CA PRO A 50 -13.89 -3.35 -13.41
C PRO A 50 -12.49 -3.85 -13.73
N ARG A 51 -11.78 -3.19 -14.67
CA ARG A 51 -10.42 -3.59 -15.06
C ARG A 51 -9.44 -3.55 -13.88
N GLY A 52 -9.60 -2.59 -12.96
CA GLY A 52 -8.75 -2.44 -11.78
C GLY A 52 -9.06 -3.46 -10.69
N HIS A 53 -10.29 -3.99 -10.67
CA HIS A 53 -10.67 -5.04 -9.72
C HIS A 53 -10.09 -6.41 -10.12
N ILE A 54 -10.04 -6.73 -11.42
CA ILE A 54 -9.58 -8.05 -11.93
C ILE A 54 -8.15 -8.10 -12.47
N LYS A 55 -7.43 -6.98 -12.54
CA LYS A 55 -6.01 -6.97 -12.91
C LYS A 55 -5.15 -6.53 -11.75
N PRO A 56 -4.80 -7.46 -10.84
CA PRO A 56 -4.14 -7.03 -9.64
C PRO A 56 -2.69 -6.54 -9.86
N ILE A 57 -2.40 -5.25 -9.68
CA ILE A 57 -1.05 -4.66 -9.56
C ILE A 57 -0.51 -4.81 -8.13
N LYS A 58 0.74 -5.24 -7.95
CA LYS A 58 1.39 -5.33 -6.63
C LYS A 58 1.11 -4.10 -5.76
N GLY A 59 0.31 -4.29 -4.72
CA GLY A 59 0.04 -3.27 -3.71
C GLY A 59 -1.30 -2.56 -3.78
N ASN A 60 -2.17 -2.73 -4.80
CA ASN A 60 -3.58 -2.30 -4.68
C ASN A 60 -4.60 -2.81 -5.67
N ASN A 61 -5.43 -3.80 -5.28
CA ASN A 61 -6.55 -4.24 -6.12
C ASN A 61 -7.62 -4.88 -5.25
N GLY A 62 -8.86 -4.84 -5.71
CA GLY A 62 -10.03 -5.11 -4.89
C GLY A 62 -10.74 -3.79 -4.63
N CYS A 63 -10.77 -3.31 -3.38
CA CYS A 63 -11.44 -2.07 -2.99
C CYS A 63 -10.50 -0.84 -3.11
N PRO A 64 -10.92 0.25 -3.76
CA PRO A 64 -10.12 1.47 -3.86
C PRO A 64 -9.88 2.16 -2.50
N GLU A 65 -10.75 1.95 -1.51
CA GLU A 65 -10.60 2.50 -0.15
C GLU A 65 -9.58 1.74 0.67
N CYS A 66 -9.71 0.41 0.77
CA CYS A 66 -8.64 -0.44 1.34
C CYS A 66 -7.29 -0.17 0.66
N GLY A 67 -7.33 0.16 -0.63
CA GLY A 67 -6.19 0.60 -1.40
C GLY A 67 -5.50 1.84 -0.88
N ARG A 68 -6.28 2.91 -0.74
CA ARG A 68 -5.83 4.18 -0.19
C ARG A 68 -5.34 4.04 1.24
N GLU A 69 -6.03 3.27 2.08
CA GLU A 69 -5.63 3.03 3.47
C GLU A 69 -4.30 2.27 3.57
N ARG A 70 -4.13 1.19 2.79
CA ARG A 70 -2.86 0.47 2.77
C ARG A 70 -1.72 1.33 2.24
N LEU A 71 -1.97 2.15 1.21
CA LEU A 71 -0.97 3.11 0.73
C LEU A 71 -0.62 4.11 1.82
N ARG A 72 -1.64 4.73 2.45
CA ARG A 72 -1.45 5.63 3.58
C ARG A 72 -0.62 4.97 4.67
N ASN A 73 -0.97 3.76 5.11
CA ASN A 73 -0.24 3.02 6.14
C ASN A 73 1.19 2.66 5.71
N ARG A 74 1.41 2.30 4.43
CA ARG A 74 2.76 2.06 3.87
C ARG A 74 3.62 3.34 3.83
N PHE A 75 2.98 4.51 3.75
CA PHE A 75 3.63 5.82 3.85
C PHE A 75 3.70 6.37 5.28
N LEU A 76 3.02 5.72 6.23
CA LEU A 76 3.01 6.01 7.67
C LEU A 76 3.87 5.00 8.45
N ILE A 77 5.05 4.59 7.92
CA ILE A 77 5.99 3.91 8.82
C ILE A 77 6.21 4.84 10.02
N THR A 78 5.96 4.37 11.23
CA THR A 78 6.06 5.26 12.39
C THR A 78 7.53 5.55 12.68
N GLN A 79 7.79 6.55 13.53
CA GLN A 79 9.16 6.81 13.97
C GLN A 79 9.75 5.58 14.67
N GLU A 80 8.92 4.87 15.44
CA GLU A 80 9.30 3.67 16.17
C GLU A 80 9.65 2.52 15.23
N GLU A 81 8.80 2.25 14.23
CA GLU A 81 9.05 1.22 13.21
C GLU A 81 10.33 1.53 12.42
N LEU A 82 10.58 2.81 12.09
CA LEU A 82 11.81 3.23 11.45
C LEU A 82 13.03 2.92 12.34
N ILE A 83 13.01 3.33 13.61
CA ILE A 83 14.12 3.08 14.53
C ILE A 83 14.35 1.58 14.73
N GLU A 84 13.29 0.77 14.79
CA GLU A 84 13.39 -0.68 14.91
C GLU A 84 14.07 -1.31 13.69
N ASP A 85 13.69 -0.92 12.48
CA ASP A 85 14.32 -1.40 11.25
C ASP A 85 15.80 -0.98 11.17
N PHE A 86 16.13 0.24 11.57
CA PHE A 86 17.51 0.69 11.68
C PHE A 86 18.33 -0.14 12.68
N LYS A 87 17.76 -0.44 13.85
CA LYS A 87 18.39 -1.32 14.84
C LYS A 87 18.55 -2.75 14.34
N LYS A 88 17.63 -3.27 13.52
CA LYS A 88 17.77 -4.60 12.91
C LYS A 88 18.97 -4.68 11.96
N VAL A 89 19.25 -3.63 11.19
CA VAL A 89 20.34 -3.62 10.20
C VAL A 89 21.68 -3.19 10.81
N HIS A 90 21.69 -2.17 11.65
CA HIS A 90 22.91 -1.54 12.16
C HIS A 90 23.14 -1.73 13.67
N GLY A 91 22.18 -2.31 14.39
CA GLY A 91 22.24 -2.44 15.85
C GLY A 91 22.29 -1.07 16.54
N ASP A 92 23.05 -1.03 17.64
CA ASP A 92 23.29 0.17 18.45
C ASP A 92 24.50 0.99 17.96
N LYS A 93 24.89 0.83 16.69
CA LYS A 93 26.02 1.58 16.08
C LYS A 93 25.77 3.09 16.03
N TYR A 94 24.51 3.51 16.05
CA TYR A 94 24.08 4.90 15.94
C TYR A 94 23.10 5.23 17.06
N ASP A 95 23.12 6.48 17.54
CA ASP A 95 22.11 7.02 18.44
C ASP A 95 20.99 7.66 17.61
N TYR A 96 19.77 7.19 17.87
CA TYR A 96 18.53 7.57 17.20
C TYR A 96 17.69 8.56 18.03
N SER A 97 18.23 9.09 19.13
CA SER A 97 17.57 10.03 20.05
C SER A 97 17.03 11.30 19.38
N LYS A 98 17.65 11.73 18.26
CA LYS A 98 17.25 12.89 17.46
C LYS A 98 16.52 12.53 16.15
N VAL A 99 16.15 11.27 15.95
CA VAL A 99 15.37 10.87 14.77
C VAL A 99 13.96 11.43 14.89
N ILE A 100 13.60 12.34 13.98
CA ILE A 100 12.24 12.88 13.83
C ILE A 100 11.72 12.47 12.46
N PHE A 101 10.94 11.38 12.39
CA PHE A 101 10.44 10.87 11.13
C PHE A 101 9.12 11.53 10.74
N LYS A 102 9.15 12.34 9.66
CA LYS A 102 7.95 12.99 9.11
C LYS A 102 7.39 12.28 7.88
N ASN A 103 8.28 11.86 6.98
CA ASN A 103 7.96 11.11 5.77
C ASN A 103 9.26 10.61 5.11
N LYS A 104 9.11 9.75 4.10
CA LYS A 104 10.25 9.09 3.43
C LYS A 104 11.16 9.99 2.60
N LYS A 105 10.77 11.24 2.34
CA LYS A 105 11.56 12.23 1.59
C LYS A 105 12.31 13.21 2.49
N THR A 106 11.91 13.30 3.76
CA THR A 106 12.55 14.19 4.73
C THR A 106 13.75 13.48 5.33
N LYS A 107 14.90 14.17 5.34
CA LYS A 107 16.10 13.67 6.01
C LYS A 107 15.88 13.59 7.52
N VAL A 108 16.44 12.58 8.14
CA VAL A 108 16.48 12.40 9.60
C VAL A 108 17.92 12.57 10.10
N ILE A 109 18.07 12.94 11.36
CA ILE A 109 19.38 13.12 12.00
C ILE A 109 19.80 11.78 12.61
N PHE A 110 21.01 11.35 12.30
CA PHE A 110 21.68 10.23 12.94
C PHE A 110 22.91 10.73 13.68
N ILE A 111 23.23 10.07 14.79
CA ILE A 111 24.38 10.42 15.61
C ILE A 111 25.29 9.19 15.69
N CYS A 112 26.57 9.38 15.40
CA CYS A 112 27.56 8.33 15.59
C CYS A 112 28.29 8.63 16.89
N PRO A 113 28.21 7.76 17.91
CA PRO A 113 28.85 7.99 19.21
C PRO A 113 30.38 7.87 19.15
N LYS A 114 30.95 7.49 17.99
CA LYS A 114 32.39 7.36 17.82
C LYS A 114 33.05 8.75 17.77
N GLU A 115 34.12 8.90 18.54
CA GLU A 115 34.95 10.10 18.57
C GLU A 115 35.32 10.57 17.15
N GLY A 116 35.02 11.85 16.86
CA GLY A 116 35.28 12.49 15.57
C GLY A 116 34.24 12.28 14.46
N HIS A 117 33.15 11.54 14.68
CA HIS A 117 32.11 11.30 13.66
C HIS A 117 30.89 12.24 13.77
N GLY A 118 30.32 12.41 14.96
CA GLY A 118 29.25 13.40 15.20
C GLY A 118 27.88 13.11 14.54
N GLU A 119 27.12 14.18 14.27
CA GLU A 119 25.75 14.13 13.74
C GLU A 119 25.74 14.36 12.22
N TRP A 120 24.89 13.63 11.49
CA TRP A 120 24.65 13.87 10.06
C TRP A 120 23.18 13.69 9.69
N GLN A 121 22.81 14.16 8.50
CA GLN A 121 21.45 14.08 7.97
C GLN A 121 21.38 13.23 6.72
N ASP A 122 20.53 12.20 6.75
CA ASP A 122 20.29 11.35 5.59
C ASP A 122 18.81 10.96 5.44
N THR A 123 18.44 10.53 4.25
CA THR A 123 17.11 10.00 3.98
C THR A 123 16.95 8.63 4.63
N PRO A 124 15.75 8.33 5.16
CA PRO A 124 15.46 7.05 5.80
C PRO A 124 15.50 5.81 4.87
N TYR A 125 15.85 5.97 3.57
CA TYR A 125 16.08 4.85 2.66
C TYR A 125 17.54 4.38 2.62
N PHE A 126 18.48 5.10 3.25
CA PHE A 126 19.90 4.73 3.22
C PHE A 126 20.20 3.38 3.91
N ILE A 127 19.26 2.83 4.68
CA ILE A 127 19.34 1.52 5.37
C ILE A 127 19.58 0.30 4.46
N PHE A 128 19.44 0.42 3.14
CA PHE A 128 19.51 -0.71 2.20
C PHE A 128 20.81 -0.78 1.39
N TYR A 129 21.84 0.00 1.75
CA TYR A 129 23.16 0.01 1.09
C TYR A 129 24.29 -0.33 2.05
#